data_AF-A0A956CBP5-F1
#
_entry.id   AF-A0A956CBP5-F1
#
_cell.length_a   1.000
_cell.length_b   1.000
_cell.length_c   1.000
_cell.angle_alpha   90.00
_cell.angle_beta   90.00
_cell.angle_gamma   90.00
#
_symmetry.space_group_name_H-M   'P 1'
#
loop_
_entity.id
_entity.type
_entity.pdbx_description
1 polymer ?
#
loop_
_entity_poly.entity_id
_entity_poly.type
_entity_poly.pdbx_seq_one_letter_code
_entity_poly.pdbx_strand_id
1 'polypeptide(L)'
;MALPACGSESSEAQGNAGAGGNAGTAGINGIDGGQWGGNGGTAGGGGSGGLAPLPCDPGFSFSEDPATVGKSFTASYSNDTGFTYVDLEVSGPGAPTASWIGVTGQGPYTWSYGISGHDAGVLSFSFVKDKNGGNPGTAVASCQIYAVGGGGTGGTGGGGTGGTSGSGGTTGGPPPVNRYGMGYVSEGNAADHDLTAKLVGPGGYVTVIFADIKPGRSNAEASWKQSIAEAYARDLIPVIRMAPPWGDRNVRAMGESPTSYKGLAQVYKNVIADLPKRDQWPMYVEVHNEANLCYEWACTGGSLSDKTMAKEYASLLRDAADALHSLGDSRIKVLNGALAPGGVTSCDCATQNGAPGTLAATFLGYMNDGVPGVFDKIDAFASHSYPAKGEGWGFFAPYAESGPGLTYFEKELAAIGKPSMKVLITETGWTIQHESYSWSRVQVADFTVDALKNVWLTHPNILGITPFILRDSAWDKFAWTQLNGTPYPVYTKVRA
;
A
#
# COMPACT_ATOMS: atom_id res chain seq x y z
N MET A 1 5.54 21.01 -11.38
CA MET A 1 5.94 20.52 -10.05
C MET A 1 5.05 19.34 -9.75
N ALA A 2 5.58 18.14 -9.96
CA ALA A 2 4.88 16.90 -9.65
C ALA A 2 5.00 16.63 -8.15
N LEU A 3 3.96 16.03 -7.56
CA LEU A 3 4.04 15.44 -6.22
C LEU A 3 5.25 14.50 -6.16
N PRO A 4 5.99 14.40 -5.03
CA PRO A 4 6.87 13.26 -4.81
C PRO A 4 6.01 12.00 -4.87
N ALA A 5 6.18 11.26 -5.96
CA ALA A 5 5.49 10.04 -6.31
C ALA A 5 5.52 9.00 -5.18
N CYS A 6 4.48 8.16 -5.12
CA CYS A 6 4.39 6.90 -4.37
C CYS A 6 5.43 5.83 -4.76
N GLY A 7 6.59 6.23 -5.26
CA GLY A 7 7.68 5.36 -5.68
C GLY A 7 8.99 5.79 -5.05
N SER A 8 9.64 4.85 -4.35
CA SER A 8 11.01 4.96 -3.84
C SER A 8 11.96 5.71 -4.79
N GLU A 9 12.60 6.77 -4.28
CA GLU A 9 13.67 7.47 -4.97
C GLU A 9 14.92 6.56 -5.07
N SER A 10 15.34 6.25 -6.29
CA SER A 10 16.69 5.76 -6.57
C SER A 10 17.29 6.60 -7.69
N SER A 11 18.33 7.36 -7.37
CA SER A 11 19.05 8.27 -8.26
C SER A 11 19.92 7.53 -9.29
N GLU A 12 19.79 7.87 -10.56
CA GLU A 12 20.79 7.61 -11.60
C GLU A 12 21.63 8.87 -11.87
N ALA A 13 22.93 8.70 -12.16
CA ALA A 13 23.60 9.45 -13.23
C ALA A 13 24.86 8.72 -13.71
N GLN A 14 24.84 8.35 -14.99
CA GLN A 14 25.98 7.87 -15.77
C GLN A 14 26.91 9.04 -16.17
N GLY A 15 28.20 8.71 -16.36
CA GLY A 15 29.22 9.60 -16.89
C GLY A 15 29.26 9.66 -18.43
N ASN A 16 29.08 10.89 -18.93
CA ASN A 16 29.98 11.67 -19.80
C ASN A 16 30.40 11.19 -21.21
N ALA A 17 30.07 12.02 -22.21
CA ALA A 17 31.04 12.60 -23.16
C ALA A 17 30.44 13.82 -23.91
N GLY A 18 31.19 14.95 -23.98
CA GLY A 18 31.16 15.84 -25.16
C GLY A 18 30.82 17.34 -24.98
N ALA A 19 31.82 18.11 -24.54
CA ALA A 19 32.19 19.47 -24.98
C ALA A 19 31.17 20.65 -25.02
N GLY A 20 31.45 21.67 -24.18
CA GLY A 20 31.48 23.08 -24.61
C GLY A 20 30.66 24.09 -23.80
N GLY A 21 31.34 25.00 -23.07
CA GLY A 21 30.87 26.39 -22.92
C GLY A 21 30.34 26.87 -21.55
N ASN A 22 31.25 27.05 -20.58
CA ASN A 22 31.42 28.21 -19.68
C ASN A 22 30.18 29.02 -19.17
N ALA A 23 29.89 28.95 -17.86
CA ALA A 23 29.87 30.10 -16.92
C ALA A 23 29.49 29.63 -15.50
N GLY A 24 30.25 30.10 -14.51
CA GLY A 24 30.41 29.46 -13.20
C GLY A 24 29.30 29.66 -12.16
N THR A 25 29.40 28.88 -11.09
CA THR A 25 29.26 29.32 -9.70
C THR A 25 29.71 28.23 -8.73
N ALA A 26 30.04 28.67 -7.52
CA ALA A 26 30.83 28.05 -6.47
C ALA A 26 30.53 26.59 -6.12
N GLY A 27 31.60 25.83 -5.88
CA GLY A 27 31.55 24.48 -5.34
C GLY A 27 31.48 24.41 -3.82
N ILE A 28 31.00 23.26 -3.33
CA ILE A 28 31.48 22.61 -2.11
C ILE A 28 31.62 21.11 -2.43
N ASN A 29 32.80 20.58 -2.13
CA ASN A 29 33.21 19.19 -2.35
C ASN A 29 32.66 18.25 -1.26
N GLY A 30 32.20 17.07 -1.71
CA GLY A 30 32.69 15.75 -1.29
C GLY A 30 32.21 15.16 0.05
N ILE A 31 31.66 13.94 0.03
CA ILE A 31 32.39 12.67 0.27
C ILE A 31 31.39 11.48 0.25
N ASP A 32 31.80 10.40 -0.46
CA ASP A 32 31.43 8.96 -0.44
C ASP A 32 30.05 8.48 0.04
N GLY A 33 29.34 7.57 -0.63
CA GLY A 33 29.78 6.46 -1.49
C GLY A 33 29.43 5.12 -0.83
N GLY A 34 28.35 4.46 -1.26
CA GLY A 34 27.95 3.15 -0.74
C GLY A 34 26.79 2.54 -1.53
N GLN A 35 27.13 1.69 -2.49
CA GLN A 35 26.24 1.03 -3.45
C GLN A 35 25.59 -0.26 -2.91
N TRP A 36 24.33 -0.47 -3.33
CA TRP A 36 23.72 -1.69 -3.90
C TRP A 36 23.50 -2.94 -3.03
N GLY A 37 22.30 -3.50 -3.15
CA GLY A 37 22.05 -4.94 -2.91
C GLY A 37 20.62 -5.31 -2.55
N GLY A 38 19.73 -5.40 -3.54
CA GLY A 38 18.48 -6.15 -3.36
C GLY A 38 18.73 -7.65 -3.50
N ASN A 39 18.17 -8.46 -2.61
CA ASN A 39 17.66 -9.79 -2.97
C ASN A 39 16.72 -10.37 -1.90
N GLY A 40 15.71 -11.09 -2.38
CA GLY A 40 14.61 -11.63 -1.57
C GLY A 40 14.91 -12.93 -0.82
N GLY A 41 13.89 -13.37 -0.10
CA GLY A 41 13.83 -14.67 0.56
C GLY A 41 12.41 -15.00 1.02
N THR A 42 11.84 -16.02 0.40
CA THR A 42 10.56 -16.67 0.69
C THR A 42 10.71 -17.82 1.70
N ALA A 43 9.74 -17.97 2.60
CA ALA A 43 9.18 -19.20 3.20
C ALA A 43 8.19 -18.74 4.31
N GLY A 44 6.95 -19.20 4.49
CA GLY A 44 6.32 -20.48 4.20
C GLY A 44 5.92 -21.14 5.53
N GLY A 45 4.68 -20.93 6.01
CA GLY A 45 4.19 -21.55 7.26
C GLY A 45 2.68 -21.43 7.42
N GLY A 46 1.99 -22.58 7.47
CA GLY A 46 0.53 -22.71 7.40
C GLY A 46 -0.23 -22.31 8.67
N GLY A 47 -1.53 -22.07 8.47
CA GLY A 47 -2.46 -21.48 9.43
C GLY A 47 -2.66 -22.25 10.73
N SER A 48 -2.68 -21.48 11.82
CA SER A 48 -3.43 -21.74 13.04
C SER A 48 -3.97 -20.39 13.57
N GLY A 49 -5.10 -20.41 14.28
CA GLY A 49 -5.90 -19.24 14.65
C GLY A 49 -5.08 -18.02 15.10
N GLY A 50 -5.35 -16.88 14.44
CA GLY A 50 -4.47 -15.72 14.33
C GLY A 50 -3.98 -15.14 15.65
N LEU A 51 -2.68 -15.25 15.87
CA LEU A 51 -1.94 -14.52 16.89
C LEU A 51 -1.50 -13.16 16.32
N ALA A 52 -1.54 -12.11 17.13
CA ALA A 52 -1.26 -10.74 16.68
C ALA A 52 0.21 -10.59 16.25
N PRO A 53 0.54 -9.99 15.10
CA PRO A 53 1.93 -9.90 14.64
C PRO A 53 2.83 -9.26 15.68
N LEU A 54 4.00 -9.86 15.90
CA LEU A 54 4.99 -9.43 16.86
C LEU A 54 6.11 -8.64 16.15
N PRO A 55 6.77 -7.68 16.82
CA PRO A 55 7.81 -6.87 16.21
C PRO A 55 9.00 -7.73 15.78
N CYS A 56 9.50 -7.50 14.57
CA CYS A 56 10.65 -8.21 14.03
C CYS A 56 11.46 -7.29 13.12
N ASP A 57 12.73 -7.08 13.45
CA ASP A 57 13.64 -6.31 12.61
C ASP A 57 13.94 -7.06 11.30
N PRO A 58 14.10 -6.35 10.17
CA PRO A 58 14.48 -6.96 8.90
C PRO A 58 15.76 -7.77 9.02
N GLY A 59 15.81 -8.89 8.29
CA GLY A 59 16.95 -9.82 8.27
C GLY A 59 16.75 -11.05 9.15
N PHE A 60 15.81 -11.03 10.10
CA PHE A 60 15.41 -12.26 10.79
C PHE A 60 14.60 -13.20 9.89
N SER A 61 14.84 -14.49 10.04
CA SER A 61 14.05 -15.56 9.44
C SER A 61 14.02 -16.76 10.37
N PHE A 62 12.92 -17.51 10.33
CA PHE A 62 12.72 -18.68 11.16
C PHE A 62 12.29 -19.84 10.27
N SER A 63 12.82 -21.03 10.54
CA SER A 63 12.33 -22.24 9.85
C SER A 63 10.91 -22.62 10.28
N GLU A 64 10.41 -22.01 11.36
CA GLU A 64 9.07 -22.22 11.90
C GLU A 64 8.60 -20.96 12.64
N ASP A 65 7.49 -20.38 12.19
CA ASP A 65 6.81 -19.24 12.83
C ASP A 65 5.28 -19.36 12.56
N PRO A 66 4.43 -19.53 13.60
CA PRO A 66 4.80 -19.67 15.01
C PRO A 66 5.54 -21.00 15.26
N ALA A 67 6.47 -21.00 16.22
CA ALA A 67 7.19 -22.20 16.65
C ALA A 67 6.26 -23.20 17.37
N THR A 68 6.47 -24.50 17.18
CA THR A 68 5.74 -25.53 17.95
C THR A 68 6.48 -25.86 19.25
N VAL A 69 5.79 -25.75 20.38
CA VAL A 69 6.35 -26.08 21.71
C VAL A 69 7.00 -27.46 21.73
N GLY A 70 8.19 -27.55 22.33
CA GLY A 70 8.95 -28.79 22.45
C GLY A 70 9.65 -29.25 21.16
N LYS A 71 9.47 -28.54 20.04
CA LYS A 71 10.17 -28.81 18.77
C LYS A 71 11.29 -27.79 18.56
N SER A 72 12.50 -28.27 18.31
CA SER A 72 13.61 -27.38 17.93
C SER A 72 13.40 -26.82 16.52
N PHE A 73 13.81 -25.57 16.32
CA PHE A 73 13.76 -24.89 15.01
C PHE A 73 15.00 -24.03 14.81
N THR A 74 15.20 -23.51 13.60
CA THR A 74 16.32 -22.63 13.26
C THR A 74 15.86 -21.19 13.22
N ALA A 75 16.61 -20.31 13.90
CA ALA A 75 16.52 -18.87 13.74
C ALA A 75 17.77 -18.37 13.03
N SER A 76 17.60 -17.49 12.05
CA SER A 76 18.70 -16.91 11.29
C SER A 76 18.56 -15.41 11.17
N TYR A 77 19.70 -14.70 11.17
CA TYR A 77 19.77 -13.27 10.91
C TYR A 77 20.70 -13.00 9.72
N SER A 78 20.26 -12.16 8.79
CA SER A 78 21.01 -11.78 7.59
C SER A 78 21.33 -10.28 7.59
N ASN A 79 22.59 -9.93 7.31
CA ASN A 79 23.04 -8.55 7.16
C ASN A 79 24.18 -8.45 6.13
N ASP A 80 24.26 -7.34 5.39
CA ASP A 80 25.36 -7.07 4.46
C ASP A 80 26.69 -6.81 5.19
N THR A 81 26.61 -6.29 6.41
CA THR A 81 27.77 -6.07 7.27
C THR A 81 28.17 -7.37 7.96
N GLY A 82 29.33 -7.92 7.61
CA GLY A 82 29.90 -9.06 8.30
C GLY A 82 30.31 -8.72 9.73
N PHE A 83 29.71 -9.41 10.71
CA PHE A 83 30.06 -9.31 12.12
C PHE A 83 30.97 -10.46 12.57
N THR A 84 31.81 -10.19 13.56
CA THR A 84 32.61 -11.20 14.27
C THR A 84 32.17 -11.27 15.72
N TYR A 85 32.42 -12.41 16.38
CA TYR A 85 32.00 -12.63 17.77
C TYR A 85 30.49 -12.36 17.96
N VAL A 86 29.68 -13.01 17.13
CA VAL A 86 28.22 -12.89 17.19
C VAL A 86 27.62 -13.93 18.11
N ASP A 87 26.45 -13.62 18.65
CA ASP A 87 25.62 -14.57 19.37
C ASP A 87 24.14 -14.25 19.10
N LEU A 88 23.26 -15.20 19.41
CA LEU A 88 21.82 -14.99 19.40
C LEU A 88 21.28 -15.25 20.79
N GLU A 89 20.81 -14.19 21.44
CA GLU A 89 20.14 -14.29 22.72
C GLU A 89 18.66 -14.58 22.49
N VAL A 90 18.14 -15.59 23.17
CA VAL A 90 16.72 -15.94 23.14
C VAL A 90 16.18 -15.97 24.56
N SER A 91 14.99 -15.41 24.76
CA SER A 91 14.29 -15.41 26.04
C SER A 91 12.80 -15.66 25.84
N GLY A 92 12.15 -16.23 26.85
CA GLY A 92 10.73 -16.59 26.81
C GLY A 92 10.40 -17.77 27.72
N PRO A 93 9.16 -18.25 27.70
CA PRO A 93 8.75 -19.46 28.43
C PRO A 93 9.61 -20.68 28.07
N GLY A 94 9.85 -21.57 29.03
CA GLY A 94 10.66 -22.78 28.88
C GLY A 94 12.16 -22.62 29.13
N ALA A 95 12.65 -21.38 29.27
CA ALA A 95 14.07 -21.03 29.31
C ALA A 95 14.80 -21.47 28.02
N PRO A 96 14.41 -20.91 26.87
CA PRO A 96 14.97 -21.29 25.58
C PRO A 96 16.48 -21.07 25.53
N THR A 97 17.14 -21.90 24.74
CA THR A 97 18.57 -21.80 24.47
C THR A 97 18.81 -21.71 22.97
N ALA A 98 19.84 -20.95 22.60
CA ALA A 98 20.35 -20.87 21.24
C ALA A 98 21.69 -21.60 21.16
N SER A 99 21.84 -22.46 20.16
CA SER A 99 23.11 -23.14 19.86
C SER A 99 23.60 -22.74 18.47
N TRP A 100 24.84 -22.28 18.38
CA TRP A 100 25.46 -21.88 17.12
C TRP A 100 25.48 -23.02 16.09
N ILE A 101 24.98 -22.76 14.88
CA ILE A 101 25.06 -23.68 13.74
C ILE A 101 26.20 -23.27 12.81
N GLY A 102 26.22 -22.01 12.39
CA GLY A 102 27.21 -21.52 11.42
C GLY A 102 26.85 -20.20 10.79
N VAL A 103 27.76 -19.71 9.95
CA VAL A 103 27.55 -18.56 9.06
C VAL A 103 27.72 -18.99 7.61
N THR A 104 26.86 -18.49 6.73
CA THR A 104 26.93 -18.68 5.29
C THR A 104 26.93 -17.34 4.55
N GLY A 105 27.44 -17.34 3.32
CA GLY A 105 27.51 -16.15 2.46
C GLY A 105 28.90 -15.50 2.42
N GLN A 106 29.07 -14.61 1.45
CA GLN A 106 30.21 -13.67 1.34
C GLN A 106 29.71 -12.21 1.35
N GLY A 107 28.47 -12.01 1.81
CA GLY A 107 27.67 -10.80 1.61
C GLY A 107 26.43 -11.07 0.73
N PRO A 108 25.20 -10.94 1.26
CA PRO A 108 24.85 -10.83 2.68
C PRO A 108 25.33 -12.05 3.48
N TYR A 109 25.67 -11.84 4.76
CA TYR A 109 26.05 -12.90 5.69
C TYR A 109 24.82 -13.37 6.47
N THR A 110 24.63 -14.68 6.57
CA THR A 110 23.53 -15.27 7.34
C THR A 110 24.08 -16.10 8.48
N TRP A 111 23.79 -15.70 9.72
CA TRP A 111 24.13 -16.44 10.93
C TRP A 111 22.94 -17.27 11.39
N SER A 112 23.15 -18.56 11.64
CA SER A 112 22.08 -19.50 11.99
C SER A 112 22.30 -20.15 13.35
N TYR A 113 21.22 -20.30 14.10
CA TYR A 113 21.20 -20.86 15.45
C TYR A 113 20.05 -21.85 15.59
N GLY A 114 20.30 -22.96 16.27
CA GLY A 114 19.27 -23.90 16.70
C GLY A 114 18.63 -23.41 17.99
N ILE A 115 17.31 -23.32 18.01
CA ILE A 115 16.52 -22.89 19.17
C ILE A 115 15.83 -24.11 19.78
N SER A 116 15.96 -24.29 21.10
CA SER A 116 15.35 -25.41 21.83
C SER A 116 14.98 -25.01 23.27
N GLY A 117 14.20 -25.85 23.96
CA GLY A 117 13.81 -25.61 25.35
C GLY A 117 12.81 -24.47 25.53
N HIS A 118 11.90 -24.27 24.57
CA HIS A 118 10.85 -23.24 24.68
C HIS A 118 9.48 -23.85 24.98
N ASP A 119 8.67 -23.10 25.75
CA ASP A 119 7.26 -23.38 26.04
C ASP A 119 6.33 -22.37 25.34
N ALA A 120 5.01 -22.59 25.45
CA ALA A 120 4.03 -21.75 24.78
C ALA A 120 4.10 -20.29 25.27
N GLY A 121 4.12 -19.34 24.34
CA GLY A 121 4.14 -17.90 24.62
C GLY A 121 4.93 -17.10 23.59
N VAL A 122 5.37 -15.89 23.96
CA VAL A 122 6.20 -15.05 23.07
C VAL A 122 7.68 -15.33 23.34
N LEU A 123 8.42 -15.68 22.29
CA LEU A 123 9.87 -15.78 22.31
C LEU A 123 10.46 -14.47 21.78
N SER A 124 11.44 -13.93 22.49
CA SER A 124 12.16 -12.71 22.11
C SER A 124 13.61 -13.05 21.77
N PHE A 125 14.05 -12.59 20.62
CA PHE A 125 15.39 -12.78 20.06
C PHE A 125 16.13 -11.46 20.01
N SER A 126 17.42 -11.49 20.35
CA SER A 126 18.34 -10.38 20.14
C SER A 126 19.61 -10.89 19.49
N PHE A 127 19.89 -10.43 18.28
CA PHE A 127 21.14 -10.72 17.61
C PHE A 127 22.19 -9.72 18.09
N VAL A 128 23.25 -10.23 18.69
CA VAL A 128 24.31 -9.42 19.31
C VAL A 128 25.63 -9.61 18.58
N LYS A 129 26.37 -8.52 18.41
CA LYS A 129 27.75 -8.54 17.88
C LYS A 129 28.76 -8.25 18.98
N ASP A 130 30.03 -8.55 18.71
CA ASP A 130 31.18 -8.26 19.58
C ASP A 130 31.13 -8.94 20.98
N LYS A 131 30.39 -10.04 21.13
CA LYS A 131 30.26 -10.79 22.39
C LYS A 131 31.40 -11.80 22.55
N ASN A 132 32.27 -11.59 23.54
CA ASN A 132 33.40 -12.48 23.83
C ASN A 132 33.81 -12.44 25.30
N GLY A 133 34.15 -13.60 25.90
CA GLY A 133 34.97 -13.69 27.12
C GLY A 133 34.72 -12.69 28.26
N GLY A 134 33.45 -12.33 28.55
CA GLY A 134 33.07 -11.36 29.58
C GLY A 134 32.50 -10.03 29.07
N ASN A 135 32.64 -9.73 27.78
CA ASN A 135 31.90 -8.66 27.11
C ASN A 135 30.49 -9.15 26.75
N PRO A 136 29.41 -8.47 27.20
CA PRO A 136 28.04 -8.86 26.87
C PRO A 136 27.68 -8.67 25.39
N GLY A 137 28.48 -7.92 24.61
CA GLY A 137 28.18 -7.61 23.21
C GLY A 137 27.19 -6.45 23.06
N THR A 138 26.82 -6.15 21.81
CA THR A 138 25.86 -5.08 21.46
C THR A 138 24.76 -5.65 20.58
N ALA A 139 23.50 -5.47 20.99
CA ALA A 139 22.33 -5.82 20.18
C ALA A 139 22.26 -4.95 18.92
N VAL A 140 22.09 -5.58 17.76
CA VAL A 140 21.95 -4.88 16.47
C VAL A 140 20.63 -5.16 15.76
N ALA A 141 19.93 -6.21 16.17
CA ALA A 141 18.58 -6.51 15.71
C ALA A 141 17.82 -7.29 16.78
N SER A 142 16.50 -7.16 16.78
CA SER A 142 15.58 -7.85 17.67
C SER A 142 14.38 -8.41 16.91
N CYS A 143 13.82 -9.51 17.42
CA CYS A 143 12.59 -10.06 16.86
C CYS A 143 11.78 -10.82 17.91
N GLN A 144 10.49 -10.94 17.69
CA GLN A 144 9.58 -11.71 18.51
C GLN A 144 8.73 -12.64 17.64
N ILE A 145 8.56 -13.89 18.07
CA ILE A 145 7.63 -14.86 17.45
C ILE A 145 6.81 -15.55 18.53
N TYR A 146 5.70 -16.18 18.15
CA TYR A 146 4.96 -17.04 19.06
C TYR A 146 5.51 -18.45 19.06
N ALA A 147 5.49 -19.09 20.23
CA ALA A 147 5.52 -20.53 20.40
C ALA A 147 4.11 -21.02 20.78
N VAL A 148 3.55 -21.93 19.97
CA VAL A 148 2.20 -22.47 20.15
C VAL A 148 2.26 -23.94 20.53
N GLY A 149 1.39 -24.33 21.46
CA GLY A 149 1.24 -25.74 21.82
C GLY A 149 0.74 -26.52 20.61
N GLY A 150 1.48 -27.55 20.19
CA GLY A 150 1.05 -28.44 19.12
C GLY A 150 -0.31 -29.02 19.46
N GLY A 151 -1.36 -28.55 18.78
CA GLY A 151 -2.72 -29.04 18.97
C GLY A 151 -2.79 -30.51 18.56
N GLY A 152 -2.61 -31.39 19.54
CA GLY A 152 -2.94 -32.79 19.39
C GLY A 152 -4.43 -32.90 19.07
N THR A 153 -4.75 -33.33 17.86
CA THR A 153 -6.09 -33.72 17.45
C THR A 153 -6.55 -34.90 18.31
N GLY A 154 -7.28 -34.61 19.39
CA GLY A 154 -7.77 -35.63 20.32
C GLY A 154 -9.11 -35.26 20.96
N GLY A 155 -10.18 -35.91 20.48
CA GLY A 155 -11.27 -36.40 21.33
C GLY A 155 -12.31 -35.40 21.83
N THR A 156 -13.51 -35.55 21.27
CA THR A 156 -14.82 -35.10 21.77
C THR A 156 -15.03 -35.23 23.30
N GLY A 157 -15.66 -34.24 23.93
CA GLY A 157 -16.40 -34.45 25.18
C GLY A 157 -16.78 -33.18 25.96
N GLY A 158 -18.06 -32.81 25.90
CA GLY A 158 -18.81 -32.36 27.10
C GLY A 158 -18.80 -30.87 27.47
N GLY A 159 -19.88 -30.19 27.08
CA GLY A 159 -20.80 -29.44 27.96
C GLY A 159 -20.27 -28.37 28.93
N GLY A 160 -20.85 -27.17 28.83
CA GLY A 160 -21.07 -26.33 30.02
C GLY A 160 -20.81 -24.83 29.86
N THR A 161 -21.89 -24.10 29.55
CA THR A 161 -22.29 -22.81 30.15
C THR A 161 -21.33 -21.62 30.19
N GLY A 162 -21.76 -20.54 29.50
CA GLY A 162 -21.96 -19.24 30.16
C GLY A 162 -20.79 -18.26 30.12
N GLY A 163 -20.79 -17.39 29.12
CA GLY A 163 -19.87 -16.24 29.06
C GLY A 163 -20.15 -15.37 27.84
N THR A 164 -21.26 -14.64 27.88
CA THR A 164 -21.61 -13.62 26.90
C THR A 164 -20.64 -12.43 26.96
N SER A 165 -19.88 -12.24 25.89
CA SER A 165 -19.47 -10.91 25.41
C SER A 165 -19.66 -10.90 23.89
N GLY A 166 -20.75 -10.26 23.44
CA GLY A 166 -20.99 -9.96 22.02
C GLY A 166 -19.92 -8.98 21.48
N SER A 167 -19.84 -8.68 20.19
CA SER A 167 -20.80 -8.80 19.09
C SER A 167 -20.04 -8.54 17.78
N GLY A 168 -20.48 -9.13 16.66
CA GLY A 168 -20.04 -8.66 15.34
C GLY A 168 -20.04 -9.68 14.20
N GLY A 169 -20.64 -10.86 14.36
CA GLY A 169 -20.93 -11.75 13.23
C GLY A 169 -22.43 -11.85 13.04
N THR A 170 -22.87 -11.84 11.78
CA THR A 170 -24.23 -12.17 11.31
C THR A 170 -25.29 -11.06 11.31
N THR A 171 -25.22 -10.16 10.33
CA THR A 171 -26.44 -9.71 9.63
C THR A 171 -26.18 -9.83 8.13
N GLY A 172 -26.96 -10.67 7.44
CA GLY A 172 -26.91 -10.85 5.98
C GLY A 172 -27.55 -9.69 5.21
N GLY A 173 -27.30 -8.46 5.66
CA GLY A 173 -27.82 -7.22 5.09
C GLY A 173 -26.74 -6.41 4.36
N PRO A 174 -27.13 -5.37 3.60
CA PRO A 174 -26.18 -4.44 3.01
C PRO A 174 -25.36 -3.71 4.09
N PRO A 175 -24.16 -3.19 3.77
CA PRO A 175 -23.38 -2.43 4.72
C PRO A 175 -24.14 -1.19 5.21
N PRO A 176 -23.93 -0.77 6.48
CA PRO A 176 -24.45 0.50 6.95
C PRO A 176 -23.83 1.65 6.15
N VAL A 177 -24.57 2.75 6.00
CA VAL A 177 -24.06 3.94 5.31
C VAL A 177 -22.94 4.55 6.15
N ASN A 178 -21.75 4.54 5.58
CA ASN A 178 -20.54 5.14 6.15
C ASN A 178 -19.72 5.68 4.98
N ARG A 179 -19.04 6.81 5.18
CA ARG A 179 -18.21 7.47 4.15
C ARG A 179 -16.75 7.59 4.56
N TYR A 180 -16.42 7.20 5.78
CA TYR A 180 -15.05 7.21 6.27
C TYR A 180 -14.30 6.00 5.73
N GLY A 181 -13.00 6.16 5.54
CA GLY A 181 -12.13 5.09 5.09
C GLY A 181 -10.67 5.41 5.35
N MET A 182 -9.79 4.48 4.96
CA MET A 182 -8.35 4.62 5.11
C MET A 182 -7.60 3.87 4.01
N GLY A 183 -6.52 4.46 3.49
CA GLY A 183 -5.66 3.84 2.48
C GLY A 183 -4.39 3.24 3.06
N TYR A 184 -3.93 2.15 2.44
CA TYR A 184 -2.64 1.50 2.69
C TYR A 184 -1.71 1.64 1.48
N VAL A 185 -0.41 1.44 1.68
CA VAL A 185 0.59 1.30 0.60
C VAL A 185 0.89 -0.18 0.25
N SER A 186 0.01 -1.08 0.64
CA SER A 186 0.14 -2.54 0.45
C SER A 186 -1.23 -3.21 0.48
N GLU A 187 -1.27 -4.54 0.44
CA GLU A 187 -2.51 -5.28 0.68
C GLU A 187 -3.03 -5.14 2.11
N GLY A 188 -2.20 -4.70 3.07
CA GLY A 188 -2.51 -4.65 4.50
C GLY A 188 -2.51 -6.01 5.20
N ASN A 189 -2.51 -5.98 6.54
CA ASN A 189 -2.63 -7.16 7.40
C ASN A 189 -3.74 -6.99 8.46
N ALA A 190 -3.96 -8.02 9.27
CA ALA A 190 -4.98 -8.02 10.32
C ALA A 190 -4.89 -6.81 11.27
N ALA A 191 -3.68 -6.39 11.63
CA ALA A 191 -3.48 -5.24 12.52
C ALA A 191 -3.80 -3.91 11.83
N ASP A 192 -3.49 -3.78 10.54
CA ASP A 192 -3.92 -2.62 9.74
C ASP A 192 -5.45 -2.55 9.68
N HIS A 193 -6.09 -3.68 9.41
CA HIS A 193 -7.56 -3.77 9.35
C HIS A 193 -8.20 -3.50 10.71
N ASP A 194 -7.61 -3.97 11.82
CA ASP A 194 -8.07 -3.66 13.18
C ASP A 194 -8.00 -2.15 13.47
N LEU A 195 -6.90 -1.50 13.08
CA LEU A 195 -6.74 -0.05 13.25
C LEU A 195 -7.72 0.72 12.38
N THR A 196 -7.94 0.31 11.13
CA THR A 196 -8.93 0.93 10.26
C THR A 196 -10.34 0.73 10.80
N ALA A 197 -10.72 -0.47 11.19
CA ALA A 197 -12.04 -0.75 11.76
C ALA A 197 -12.32 0.07 13.03
N LYS A 198 -11.31 0.21 13.91
CA LYS A 198 -11.39 1.08 15.10
C LYS A 198 -11.51 2.57 14.75
N LEU A 199 -10.96 2.99 13.60
CA LEU A 199 -11.01 4.38 13.14
C LEU A 199 -12.35 4.72 12.51
N VAL A 200 -12.82 3.88 11.57
CA VAL A 200 -13.92 4.24 10.66
C VAL A 200 -15.24 3.57 11.02
N GLY A 201 -15.20 2.46 11.77
CA GLY A 201 -16.37 1.67 12.14
C GLY A 201 -16.99 0.87 10.99
N PRO A 202 -18.08 0.13 11.25
CA PRO A 202 -18.75 -0.71 10.26
C PRO A 202 -19.21 0.06 9.02
N GLY A 203 -19.11 -0.59 7.86
CA GLY A 203 -19.42 -0.02 6.54
C GLY A 203 -18.35 0.95 6.01
N GLY A 204 -17.29 1.24 6.77
CA GLY A 204 -16.21 2.11 6.32
C GLY A 204 -15.35 1.45 5.25
N TYR A 205 -14.60 2.26 4.50
CA TYR A 205 -13.81 1.80 3.35
C TYR A 205 -12.36 1.52 3.72
N VAL A 206 -11.75 0.55 3.05
CA VAL A 206 -10.32 0.30 3.12
C VAL A 206 -9.74 0.19 1.71
N THR A 207 -8.82 1.08 1.37
CA THR A 207 -8.10 1.01 0.10
C THR A 207 -6.82 0.20 0.27
N VAL A 208 -6.73 -0.89 -0.48
CA VAL A 208 -5.59 -1.81 -0.49
C VAL A 208 -4.98 -1.86 -1.88
N ILE A 209 -3.67 -2.11 -1.95
CA ILE A 209 -2.94 -2.19 -3.22
C ILE A 209 -2.58 -3.65 -3.49
N PHE A 210 -3.07 -4.20 -4.59
CA PHE A 210 -2.61 -5.48 -5.12
C PHE A 210 -1.58 -5.20 -6.19
N ALA A 211 -0.31 -5.29 -5.82
CA ALA A 211 0.82 -5.18 -6.73
C ALA A 211 1.05 -6.48 -7.50
N ASP A 212 2.02 -6.51 -8.42
CA ASP A 212 2.37 -7.70 -9.21
C ASP A 212 1.21 -8.27 -10.04
N ILE A 213 0.29 -7.39 -10.45
CA ILE A 213 -0.70 -7.71 -11.48
C ILE A 213 -0.01 -7.63 -12.84
N LYS A 214 0.10 -8.77 -13.51
CA LYS A 214 0.76 -8.91 -14.82
C LYS A 214 0.11 -10.02 -15.65
N PRO A 215 0.29 -10.01 -16.99
CA PRO A 215 -0.21 -11.07 -17.85
C PRO A 215 0.23 -12.47 -17.41
N GLY A 216 -0.67 -13.45 -17.56
CA GLY A 216 -0.43 -14.86 -17.19
C GLY A 216 -0.84 -15.23 -15.76
N ARG A 217 -1.13 -14.27 -14.88
CA ARG A 217 -1.69 -14.55 -13.55
C ARG A 217 -3.12 -15.09 -13.65
N SER A 218 -3.36 -16.24 -13.03
CA SER A 218 -4.66 -16.94 -13.11
C SER A 218 -5.50 -16.85 -11.85
N ASN A 219 -4.92 -16.47 -10.71
CA ASN A 219 -5.57 -16.48 -9.39
C ASN A 219 -5.10 -15.30 -8.54
N ALA A 220 -5.86 -14.98 -7.49
CA ALA A 220 -5.46 -14.03 -6.48
C ALA A 220 -4.40 -14.64 -5.54
N GLU A 221 -3.45 -13.83 -5.07
CA GLU A 221 -2.49 -14.27 -4.05
C GLU A 221 -3.19 -14.64 -2.74
N ALA A 222 -2.57 -15.54 -1.97
CA ALA A 222 -3.11 -15.94 -0.67
C ALA A 222 -3.23 -14.74 0.28
N SER A 223 -2.24 -13.83 0.30
CA SER A 223 -2.28 -12.61 1.12
C SER A 223 -3.42 -11.67 0.72
N TRP A 224 -3.72 -11.56 -0.57
CA TRP A 224 -4.83 -10.74 -1.06
C TRP A 224 -6.18 -11.31 -0.64
N LYS A 225 -6.37 -12.63 -0.77
CA LYS A 225 -7.58 -13.30 -0.28
C LYS A 225 -7.76 -13.09 1.22
N GLN A 226 -6.68 -13.25 1.99
CA GLN A 226 -6.69 -13.04 3.42
C GLN A 226 -7.05 -11.59 3.78
N SER A 227 -6.42 -10.60 3.15
CA SER A 227 -6.71 -9.19 3.39
C SER A 227 -8.19 -8.85 3.14
N ILE A 228 -8.78 -9.34 2.04
CA ILE A 228 -10.20 -9.12 1.75
C ILE A 228 -11.11 -9.84 2.75
N ALA A 229 -10.77 -11.07 3.15
CA ALA A 229 -11.51 -11.77 4.19
C ALA A 229 -11.45 -11.01 5.53
N GLU A 230 -10.29 -10.47 5.88
CA GLU A 230 -10.05 -9.72 7.11
C GLU A 230 -10.77 -8.36 7.13
N ALA A 231 -10.84 -7.68 5.99
CA ALA A 231 -11.63 -6.47 5.81
C ALA A 231 -13.12 -6.78 6.06
N TYR A 232 -13.67 -7.80 5.39
CA TYR A 232 -15.07 -8.18 5.60
C TYR A 232 -15.37 -8.69 7.01
N ALA A 233 -14.43 -9.39 7.65
CA ALA A 233 -14.58 -9.84 9.04
C ALA A 233 -14.69 -8.67 10.03
N ARG A 234 -14.27 -7.47 9.62
CA ARG A 234 -14.33 -6.22 10.40
C ARG A 234 -15.37 -5.24 9.87
N ASP A 235 -16.31 -5.73 9.05
CA ASP A 235 -17.34 -4.91 8.44
C ASP A 235 -16.77 -3.74 7.61
N LEU A 236 -15.60 -3.92 6.98
CA LEU A 236 -15.02 -2.94 6.05
C LEU A 236 -15.37 -3.28 4.60
N ILE A 237 -15.51 -2.24 3.78
CA ILE A 237 -15.74 -2.31 2.35
C ILE A 237 -14.40 -2.18 1.63
N PRO A 238 -13.94 -3.21 0.90
CA PRO A 238 -12.67 -3.14 0.19
C PRO A 238 -12.76 -2.28 -1.07
N VAL A 239 -11.73 -1.45 -1.25
CA VAL A 239 -11.39 -0.73 -2.48
C VAL A 239 -10.02 -1.24 -2.92
N ILE A 240 -9.96 -1.91 -4.07
CA ILE A 240 -8.79 -2.64 -4.52
C ILE A 240 -8.15 -1.88 -5.66
N ARG A 241 -6.95 -1.35 -5.43
CA ARG A 241 -6.12 -0.76 -6.47
C ARG A 241 -5.29 -1.84 -7.13
N MET A 242 -5.55 -2.07 -8.41
CA MET A 242 -4.82 -3.05 -9.23
C MET A 242 -3.55 -2.39 -9.76
N ALA A 243 -2.39 -2.81 -9.27
CA ALA A 243 -1.09 -2.20 -9.55
C ALA A 243 -0.14 -3.20 -10.23
N PRO A 244 0.78 -2.71 -11.07
CA PRO A 244 1.81 -3.55 -11.68
C PRO A 244 2.82 -4.08 -10.63
N PRO A 245 3.77 -4.93 -11.02
CA PRO A 245 4.85 -5.35 -10.12
C PRO A 245 5.60 -4.16 -9.54
N TRP A 246 5.93 -4.23 -8.25
CA TRP A 246 6.78 -3.22 -7.63
C TRP A 246 8.11 -3.11 -8.38
N GLY A 247 8.50 -1.88 -8.71
CA GLY A 247 9.72 -1.60 -9.47
C GLY A 247 9.57 -1.75 -11.00
N ASP A 248 8.50 -2.37 -11.50
CA ASP A 248 8.18 -2.39 -12.93
C ASP A 248 6.88 -1.63 -13.19
N ARG A 249 7.03 -0.37 -13.60
CA ARG A 249 5.91 0.56 -13.81
C ARG A 249 5.41 0.56 -15.26
N ASN A 250 5.89 -0.36 -16.11
CA ASN A 250 5.60 -0.39 -17.54
C ASN A 250 4.29 -1.15 -17.84
N VAL A 251 3.18 -0.71 -17.25
CA VAL A 251 1.83 -1.28 -17.49
C VAL A 251 1.47 -1.20 -18.96
N ARG A 252 1.94 -0.16 -19.65
CA ARG A 252 1.78 0.05 -21.09
C ARG A 252 2.28 -1.14 -21.92
N ALA A 253 3.36 -1.80 -21.51
CA ALA A 253 3.91 -2.97 -22.19
C ALA A 253 3.16 -4.29 -21.89
N MET A 254 2.17 -4.27 -20.98
CA MET A 254 1.39 -5.46 -20.62
C MET A 254 0.16 -5.67 -21.53
N GLY A 255 -0.16 -4.70 -22.39
CA GLY A 255 -1.20 -4.85 -23.40
C GLY A 255 -0.72 -5.61 -24.64
N GLU A 256 -1.65 -6.23 -25.38
CA GLU A 256 -1.33 -6.82 -26.69
C GLU A 256 -0.97 -5.74 -27.72
N SER A 257 -1.47 -4.53 -27.50
CA SER A 257 -1.14 -3.33 -28.26
C SER A 257 -1.40 -2.09 -27.39
N PRO A 258 -0.95 -0.90 -27.79
CA PRO A 258 -1.27 0.34 -27.06
C PRO A 258 -2.77 0.57 -26.80
N THR A 259 -3.66 -0.05 -27.57
CA THR A 259 -5.12 0.12 -27.46
C THR A 259 -5.88 -1.17 -27.15
N SER A 260 -5.19 -2.24 -26.74
CA SER A 260 -5.79 -3.52 -26.33
C SER A 260 -5.05 -4.06 -25.12
N TYR A 261 -5.78 -4.28 -24.03
CA TYR A 261 -5.28 -4.82 -22.77
C TYR A 261 -6.14 -6.01 -22.33
N LYS A 262 -6.67 -6.79 -23.27
CA LYS A 262 -7.69 -7.82 -22.98
C LYS A 262 -7.14 -8.95 -22.11
N GLY A 263 -5.89 -9.33 -22.31
CA GLY A 263 -5.17 -10.32 -21.51
C GLY A 263 -4.97 -9.83 -20.08
N LEU A 264 -4.53 -8.58 -19.89
CA LEU A 264 -4.43 -7.97 -18.57
C LEU A 264 -5.80 -7.82 -17.90
N ALA A 265 -6.82 -7.40 -18.65
CA ALA A 265 -8.20 -7.33 -18.16
C ALA A 265 -8.75 -8.72 -17.75
N GLN A 266 -8.37 -9.78 -18.46
CA GLN A 266 -8.70 -11.15 -18.08
C GLN A 266 -8.01 -11.54 -16.77
N VAL A 267 -6.78 -11.08 -16.51
CA VAL A 267 -6.12 -11.24 -15.21
C VAL A 267 -6.91 -10.54 -14.11
N TYR A 268 -7.36 -9.30 -14.34
CA TYR A 268 -8.17 -8.55 -13.36
C TYR A 268 -9.43 -9.34 -13.03
N LYS A 269 -10.15 -9.82 -14.05
CA LYS A 269 -11.32 -10.68 -13.89
C LYS A 269 -11.02 -11.92 -13.07
N ASN A 270 -9.95 -12.64 -13.38
CA ASN A 270 -9.57 -13.87 -12.68
C ASN A 270 -9.27 -13.63 -11.21
N VAL A 271 -8.47 -12.60 -10.91
CA VAL A 271 -8.13 -12.20 -9.53
C VAL A 271 -9.42 -11.88 -8.76
N ILE A 272 -10.27 -10.99 -9.28
CA ILE A 272 -11.51 -10.59 -8.59
C ILE A 272 -12.50 -11.75 -8.45
N ALA A 273 -12.59 -12.65 -9.43
CA ALA A 273 -13.42 -13.85 -9.34
C ALA A 273 -13.02 -14.76 -8.17
N ASP A 274 -11.72 -14.83 -7.87
CA ASP A 274 -11.10 -15.71 -6.88
C ASP A 274 -11.01 -15.11 -5.45
N LEU A 275 -11.36 -13.82 -5.29
CA LEU A 275 -11.43 -13.19 -3.97
C LEU A 275 -12.69 -13.59 -3.18
N PRO A 276 -12.62 -13.63 -1.84
CA PRO A 276 -13.79 -13.75 -0.97
C PRO A 276 -14.81 -12.64 -1.26
N LYS A 277 -16.09 -12.98 -1.18
CA LYS A 277 -17.20 -12.07 -1.40
C LYS A 277 -18.15 -12.15 -0.22
N ARG A 278 -18.76 -11.02 0.14
CA ARG A 278 -19.81 -10.95 1.16
C ARG A 278 -21.12 -10.55 0.49
N ASP A 279 -22.21 -11.24 0.80
CA ASP A 279 -23.50 -10.99 0.16
C ASP A 279 -23.99 -9.57 0.43
N GLN A 280 -24.45 -8.87 -0.62
CA GLN A 280 -24.91 -7.47 -0.60
C GLN A 280 -23.83 -6.42 -0.25
N TRP A 281 -22.59 -6.82 0.00
CA TRP A 281 -21.49 -5.90 0.28
C TRP A 281 -20.69 -5.65 -1.01
N PRO A 282 -20.45 -4.38 -1.37
CA PRO A 282 -19.71 -4.06 -2.58
C PRO A 282 -18.22 -4.37 -2.40
N MET A 283 -17.54 -4.46 -3.54
CA MET A 283 -16.10 -4.43 -3.68
C MET A 283 -15.79 -3.48 -4.82
N TYR A 284 -14.97 -2.46 -4.57
CA TYR A 284 -14.55 -1.51 -5.59
C TYR A 284 -13.21 -1.93 -6.17
N VAL A 285 -13.06 -1.82 -7.48
CA VAL A 285 -11.84 -2.17 -8.21
C VAL A 285 -11.38 -0.92 -8.95
N GLU A 286 -10.31 -0.31 -8.45
CA GLU A 286 -9.62 0.83 -9.04
C GLU A 286 -8.62 0.32 -10.09
N VAL A 287 -8.83 0.72 -11.35
CA VAL A 287 -8.01 0.30 -12.48
C VAL A 287 -6.78 1.20 -12.58
N HIS A 288 -5.67 0.75 -12.00
CA HIS A 288 -4.37 1.44 -11.99
C HIS A 288 -4.32 2.69 -11.10
N ASN A 289 -3.19 3.40 -11.09
CA ASN A 289 -2.95 4.63 -10.34
C ASN A 289 -2.40 5.74 -11.25
N GLU A 290 -2.89 6.97 -11.11
CA GLU A 290 -2.32 8.21 -11.65
C GLU A 290 -1.69 8.11 -13.06
N ALA A 291 -2.42 7.48 -14.01
CA ALA A 291 -1.92 7.20 -15.36
C ALA A 291 -1.56 8.46 -16.18
N ASN A 292 -1.84 9.65 -15.67
CA ASN A 292 -1.43 10.93 -16.23
C ASN A 292 -0.01 11.38 -15.80
N LEU A 293 0.76 10.51 -15.14
CA LEU A 293 2.16 10.73 -14.77
C LEU A 293 3.09 9.72 -15.46
N CYS A 294 4.27 10.19 -15.86
CA CYS A 294 5.23 9.39 -16.62
C CYS A 294 5.71 8.15 -15.86
N TYR A 295 5.87 8.26 -14.54
CA TYR A 295 6.34 7.15 -13.75
C TYR A 295 5.24 6.12 -13.47
N GLU A 296 3.96 6.45 -13.64
CA GLU A 296 2.84 5.50 -13.48
C GLU A 296 2.41 4.89 -14.80
N TRP A 297 2.60 5.62 -15.90
CA TRP A 297 2.36 5.14 -17.25
C TRP A 297 3.67 5.11 -18.04
N ALA A 298 4.63 4.34 -17.52
CA ALA A 298 5.98 4.32 -18.04
C ALA A 298 6.03 3.86 -19.50
N CYS A 299 6.97 4.43 -20.25
CA CYS A 299 7.16 4.13 -21.67
C CYS A 299 8.63 3.85 -21.98
N THR A 300 8.91 3.19 -23.10
CA THR A 300 10.28 2.84 -23.51
C THR A 300 10.60 3.39 -24.89
N GLY A 301 11.66 4.19 -24.99
CA GLY A 301 12.17 4.74 -26.26
C GLY A 301 11.32 5.89 -26.82
N GLY A 302 11.97 7.02 -27.09
CA GLY A 302 11.33 8.20 -27.68
C GLY A 302 10.55 9.03 -26.65
N SER A 303 9.42 9.59 -27.06
CA SER A 303 8.54 10.40 -26.21
C SER A 303 7.09 9.97 -26.37
N LEU A 304 6.34 10.07 -25.27
CA LEU A 304 4.92 9.77 -25.22
C LEU A 304 4.15 11.03 -24.84
N SER A 305 3.18 11.45 -25.66
CA SER A 305 2.33 12.59 -25.34
C SER A 305 1.20 12.21 -24.38
N ASP A 306 0.71 13.18 -23.62
CA ASP A 306 -0.45 13.06 -22.73
C ASP A 306 -1.71 12.53 -23.44
N LYS A 307 -1.99 12.97 -24.68
CA LYS A 307 -3.10 12.45 -25.49
C LYS A 307 -2.94 10.97 -25.81
N THR A 308 -1.71 10.52 -26.06
CA THR A 308 -1.43 9.11 -26.32
C THR A 308 -1.60 8.32 -25.04
N MET A 309 -1.01 8.76 -23.93
CA MET A 309 -1.21 8.16 -22.60
C MET A 309 -2.70 8.03 -22.26
N ALA A 310 -3.47 9.10 -22.43
CA ALA A 310 -4.90 9.12 -22.15
C ALA A 310 -5.67 8.10 -22.99
N LYS A 311 -5.38 8.01 -24.29
CA LYS A 311 -6.02 7.02 -25.18
C LYS A 311 -5.67 5.57 -24.80
N GLU A 312 -4.41 5.32 -24.48
CA GLU A 312 -3.93 3.98 -24.09
C GLU A 312 -4.56 3.56 -22.76
N TYR A 313 -4.52 4.44 -21.76
CA TYR A 313 -5.15 4.19 -20.46
C TYR A 313 -6.67 4.04 -20.56
N ALA A 314 -7.36 4.85 -21.37
CA ALA A 314 -8.78 4.68 -21.63
C ALA A 314 -9.10 3.33 -22.28
N SER A 315 -8.17 2.78 -23.08
CA SER A 315 -8.32 1.44 -23.64
C SER A 315 -8.15 0.35 -22.58
N LEU A 316 -7.19 0.51 -21.64
CA LEU A 316 -7.07 -0.37 -20.47
C LEU A 316 -8.35 -0.33 -19.62
N LEU A 317 -8.83 0.87 -19.28
CA LEU A 317 -10.03 1.06 -18.47
C LEU A 317 -11.26 0.40 -19.11
N ARG A 318 -11.45 0.59 -20.42
CA ARG A 318 -12.51 -0.07 -21.19
C ARG A 318 -12.43 -1.59 -21.05
N ASP A 319 -11.27 -2.18 -21.36
CA ASP A 319 -11.12 -3.63 -21.40
C ASP A 319 -11.27 -4.24 -20.00
N ALA A 320 -10.70 -3.60 -18.96
CA ALA A 320 -10.82 -4.00 -17.57
C ALA A 320 -12.29 -3.94 -17.09
N ALA A 321 -13.00 -2.85 -17.38
CA ALA A 321 -14.40 -2.71 -17.02
C ALA A 321 -15.27 -3.78 -17.69
N ASP A 322 -15.12 -3.99 -19.00
CA ASP A 322 -15.86 -5.00 -19.74
C ASP A 322 -15.60 -6.42 -19.18
N ALA A 323 -14.34 -6.73 -18.83
CA ALA A 323 -13.99 -8.01 -18.23
C ALA A 323 -14.58 -8.18 -16.83
N LEU A 324 -14.50 -7.18 -15.96
CA LEU A 324 -15.03 -7.23 -14.59
C LEU A 324 -16.55 -7.32 -14.57
N HIS A 325 -17.25 -6.51 -15.38
CA HIS A 325 -18.71 -6.57 -15.49
C HIS A 325 -19.21 -7.90 -16.06
N SER A 326 -18.42 -8.56 -16.92
CA SER A 326 -18.76 -9.89 -17.43
C SER A 326 -18.80 -11.00 -16.37
N LEU A 327 -18.39 -10.73 -15.13
CA LEU A 327 -18.62 -11.63 -14.00
C LEU A 327 -20.10 -11.72 -13.62
N GLY A 328 -20.93 -10.74 -14.00
CA GLY A 328 -22.36 -10.71 -13.69
C GLY A 328 -22.67 -10.51 -12.19
N ASP A 329 -21.67 -10.16 -11.37
CA ASP A 329 -21.83 -9.91 -9.95
C ASP A 329 -21.99 -8.42 -9.67
N SER A 330 -23.24 -8.01 -9.36
CA SER A 330 -23.59 -6.61 -9.10
C SER A 330 -22.87 -5.97 -7.90
N ARG A 331 -22.17 -6.75 -7.07
CA ARG A 331 -21.35 -6.24 -5.96
C ARG A 331 -20.03 -5.64 -6.43
N ILE A 332 -19.52 -6.10 -7.57
CA ILE A 332 -18.25 -5.62 -8.12
C ILE A 332 -18.50 -4.27 -8.79
N LYS A 333 -17.75 -3.26 -8.35
CA LYS A 333 -17.85 -1.88 -8.83
C LYS A 333 -16.53 -1.46 -9.43
N VAL A 334 -16.54 -0.99 -10.66
CA VAL A 334 -15.33 -0.58 -11.38
C VAL A 334 -15.17 0.93 -11.22
N LEU A 335 -13.95 1.34 -10.85
CA LEU A 335 -13.52 2.73 -10.81
C LEU A 335 -12.42 2.94 -11.86
N ASN A 336 -12.30 4.16 -12.39
CA ASN A 336 -11.02 4.57 -12.97
C ASN A 336 -9.94 4.55 -11.88
N GLY A 337 -8.69 4.34 -12.24
CA GLY A 337 -7.55 4.86 -11.47
C GLY A 337 -7.67 6.37 -11.36
N ALA A 338 -7.60 6.87 -10.12
CA ALA A 338 -7.60 8.29 -9.87
C ALA A 338 -6.37 8.95 -10.49
N LEU A 339 -6.54 10.19 -10.93
CA LEU A 339 -5.49 10.95 -11.62
C LEU A 339 -4.82 11.91 -10.66
N ALA A 340 -3.51 12.15 -10.85
CA ALA A 340 -2.84 13.23 -10.18
C ALA A 340 -3.50 14.56 -10.61
N PRO A 341 -3.83 15.50 -9.71
CA PRO A 341 -4.51 16.73 -10.11
C PRO A 341 -3.74 17.55 -11.15
N GLY A 342 -2.40 17.51 -11.10
CA GLY A 342 -1.50 18.01 -12.14
C GLY A 342 -0.73 16.89 -12.81
N GLY A 343 -0.90 16.73 -14.12
CA GLY A 343 -0.21 15.72 -14.93
C GLY A 343 0.96 16.30 -15.74
N VAL A 344 1.31 15.57 -16.79
CA VAL A 344 2.37 15.93 -17.73
C VAL A 344 1.79 16.24 -19.11
N THR A 345 2.48 17.02 -19.94
CA THR A 345 2.14 17.15 -21.38
C THR A 345 2.82 16.09 -22.23
N SER A 346 3.99 15.62 -21.81
CA SER A 346 4.72 14.55 -22.43
C SER A 346 5.68 13.88 -21.45
N CYS A 347 6.04 12.65 -21.79
CA CYS A 347 7.08 11.87 -21.12
C CYS A 347 8.26 11.66 -22.04
N ASP A 348 9.46 11.85 -21.50
CA ASP A 348 10.68 11.30 -22.07
C ASP A 348 10.79 9.84 -21.64
N CYS A 349 10.66 8.92 -22.59
CA CYS A 349 10.67 7.49 -22.32
C CYS A 349 12.06 6.92 -22.02
N ALA A 350 13.12 7.71 -22.14
CA ALA A 350 14.44 7.31 -21.68
C ALA A 350 14.62 7.61 -20.19
N THR A 351 14.14 8.76 -19.72
CA THR A 351 14.37 9.23 -18.34
C THR A 351 13.15 9.11 -17.42
N GLN A 352 11.98 8.78 -17.98
CA GLN A 352 10.67 8.86 -17.33
C GLN A 352 10.34 10.25 -16.76
N ASN A 353 11.04 11.29 -17.20
CA ASN A 353 10.76 12.65 -16.81
C ASN A 353 9.60 13.22 -17.63
N GLY A 354 8.76 14.00 -16.98
CA GLY A 354 7.64 14.67 -17.61
C GLY A 354 7.80 16.19 -17.65
N ALA A 355 7.34 16.81 -18.72
CA ALA A 355 7.10 18.25 -18.71
C ALA A 355 5.83 18.54 -17.90
N PRO A 356 5.88 19.37 -16.83
CA PRO A 356 4.68 19.75 -16.07
C PRO A 356 3.62 20.29 -17.01
N GLY A 357 2.40 19.82 -16.87
CA GLY A 357 1.43 20.03 -17.93
C GLY A 357 -0.01 19.83 -17.53
N THR A 358 -0.64 18.90 -18.24
CA THR A 358 -2.08 18.83 -18.41
C THR A 358 -2.80 18.52 -17.09
N LEU A 359 -3.81 19.31 -16.77
CA LEU A 359 -4.72 19.07 -15.65
C LEU A 359 -5.48 17.75 -15.84
N ALA A 360 -5.84 17.07 -14.75
CA ALA A 360 -6.58 15.80 -14.84
C ALA A 360 -7.87 15.94 -15.66
N ALA A 361 -8.61 17.04 -15.48
CA ALA A 361 -9.82 17.33 -16.27
C ALA A 361 -9.59 17.32 -17.79
N THR A 362 -8.45 17.86 -18.25
CA THR A 362 -8.10 17.84 -19.68
C THR A 362 -7.68 16.44 -20.14
N PHE A 363 -6.94 15.71 -19.30
CA PHE A 363 -6.57 14.31 -19.58
C PHE A 363 -7.81 13.42 -19.73
N LEU A 364 -8.83 13.60 -18.88
CA LEU A 364 -10.12 12.91 -18.98
C LEU A 364 -10.84 13.23 -20.30
N GLY A 365 -10.76 14.47 -20.78
CA GLY A 365 -11.25 14.84 -22.12
C GLY A 365 -10.55 14.01 -23.22
N TYR A 366 -9.22 13.90 -23.16
CA TYR A 366 -8.46 13.08 -24.11
C TYR A 366 -8.75 11.59 -24.01
N MET A 367 -9.06 11.08 -22.82
CA MET A 367 -9.52 9.69 -22.65
C MET A 367 -10.81 9.46 -23.42
N ASN A 368 -11.80 10.36 -23.30
CA ASN A 368 -13.06 10.25 -24.01
C ASN A 368 -12.90 10.45 -25.53
N ASP A 369 -11.99 11.31 -25.97
CA ASP A 369 -11.67 11.45 -27.40
C ASP A 369 -11.03 10.17 -27.97
N GLY A 370 -10.16 9.53 -27.18
CA GLY A 370 -9.46 8.31 -27.57
C GLY A 370 -10.34 7.06 -27.56
N VAL A 371 -11.25 6.97 -26.59
CA VAL A 371 -12.24 5.88 -26.44
C VAL A 371 -13.59 6.50 -26.04
N PRO A 372 -14.44 6.87 -27.03
CA PRO A 372 -15.73 7.49 -26.75
C PRO A 372 -16.62 6.64 -25.84
N GLY A 373 -17.17 7.26 -24.80
CA GLY A 373 -18.05 6.60 -23.84
C GLY A 373 -17.31 5.72 -22.83
N VAL A 374 -15.98 5.84 -22.69
CA VAL A 374 -15.21 5.06 -21.70
C VAL A 374 -15.76 5.22 -20.28
N PHE A 375 -16.24 6.41 -19.91
CA PHE A 375 -16.80 6.68 -18.58
C PHE A 375 -18.21 6.11 -18.37
N ASP A 376 -18.89 5.62 -19.41
CA ASP A 376 -20.13 4.86 -19.25
C ASP A 376 -19.87 3.44 -18.72
N LYS A 377 -18.59 3.01 -18.68
CA LYS A 377 -18.18 1.67 -18.24
C LYS A 377 -17.77 1.61 -16.77
N ILE A 378 -17.73 2.73 -16.06
CA ILE A 378 -17.38 2.75 -14.62
C ILE A 378 -18.64 2.95 -13.76
N ASP A 379 -18.64 2.37 -12.56
CA ASP A 379 -19.76 2.42 -11.62
C ASP A 379 -19.70 3.65 -10.72
N ALA A 380 -18.49 4.12 -10.43
CA ALA A 380 -18.20 5.33 -9.68
C ALA A 380 -16.83 5.87 -10.13
N PHE A 381 -16.53 7.11 -9.76
CA PHE A 381 -15.32 7.81 -10.15
C PHE A 381 -14.32 7.80 -8.98
N ALA A 382 -13.05 7.45 -9.23
CA ALA A 382 -11.98 7.65 -8.26
C ALA A 382 -11.28 8.99 -8.49
N SER A 383 -10.98 9.70 -7.41
CA SER A 383 -10.28 11.00 -7.45
C SER A 383 -9.21 11.11 -6.38
N HIS A 384 -8.08 11.76 -6.71
CA HIS A 384 -7.04 12.18 -5.77
C HIS A 384 -7.19 13.67 -5.43
N SER A 385 -8.30 14.03 -4.76
CA SER A 385 -8.59 15.42 -4.37
C SER A 385 -7.73 15.85 -3.17
N TYR A 386 -6.45 16.10 -3.42
CA TYR A 386 -5.48 16.60 -2.45
C TYR A 386 -5.71 18.08 -2.11
N PRO A 387 -5.41 18.52 -0.87
CA PRO A 387 -5.42 19.94 -0.52
C PRO A 387 -4.43 20.72 -1.37
N ALA A 388 -4.92 21.73 -2.08
CA ALA A 388 -4.11 22.53 -2.99
C ALA A 388 -4.68 23.95 -3.12
N LYS A 389 -3.80 24.95 -3.27
CA LYS A 389 -4.21 26.35 -3.51
C LYS A 389 -4.89 26.56 -4.85
N GLY A 390 -4.57 25.72 -5.82
CA GLY A 390 -5.13 25.80 -7.15
C GLY A 390 -5.25 24.43 -7.79
N GLU A 391 -5.65 24.45 -9.05
CA GLU A 391 -5.90 23.25 -9.83
C GLU A 391 -4.57 22.61 -10.24
N GLY A 392 -4.20 21.51 -9.60
CA GLY A 392 -2.97 20.78 -9.92
C GLY A 392 -1.67 21.42 -9.44
N TRP A 393 -1.72 22.42 -8.53
CA TRP A 393 -0.52 23.07 -7.98
C TRP A 393 -0.74 23.62 -6.57
N GLY A 394 0.38 23.87 -5.86
CA GLY A 394 0.34 24.47 -4.52
C GLY A 394 -0.21 23.51 -3.46
N PHE A 395 0.21 22.25 -3.54
CA PHE A 395 -0.26 21.16 -2.68
C PHE A 395 0.11 21.37 -1.20
N PHE A 396 -0.71 20.75 -0.34
CA PHE A 396 -0.56 20.72 1.12
C PHE A 396 -0.61 22.09 1.80
N ALA A 397 -1.28 23.04 1.13
CA ALA A 397 -1.63 24.35 1.66
C ALA A 397 -2.47 24.23 2.95
N PRO A 398 -2.53 25.26 3.81
CA PRO A 398 -3.44 25.22 4.96
C PRO A 398 -4.91 25.05 4.49
N TYR A 399 -5.77 24.51 5.36
CA TYR A 399 -7.18 24.24 5.03
C TYR A 399 -7.90 25.46 4.41
N ALA A 400 -7.67 26.66 4.96
CA ALA A 400 -8.28 27.91 4.49
C ALA A 400 -7.98 28.25 3.01
N GLU A 401 -6.92 27.68 2.44
CA GLU A 401 -6.50 27.90 1.06
C GLU A 401 -6.73 26.67 0.17
N SER A 402 -7.13 25.53 0.75
CA SER A 402 -7.12 24.23 0.06
C SER A 402 -8.39 23.92 -0.73
N GLY A 403 -9.41 24.77 -0.66
CA GLY A 403 -10.71 24.57 -1.31
C GLY A 403 -10.63 24.09 -2.77
N PRO A 404 -9.83 24.74 -3.65
CA PRO A 404 -9.71 24.34 -5.05
C PRO A 404 -9.25 22.89 -5.27
N GLY A 405 -8.33 22.39 -4.43
CA GLY A 405 -7.87 21.00 -4.49
C GLY A 405 -8.87 20.02 -3.86
N LEU A 406 -9.47 20.38 -2.73
CA LEU A 406 -10.39 19.51 -1.99
C LEU A 406 -11.69 19.21 -2.77
N THR A 407 -12.10 20.10 -3.67
CA THR A 407 -13.29 19.93 -4.53
C THR A 407 -12.95 19.62 -5.98
N TYR A 408 -11.68 19.30 -6.28
CA TYR A 408 -11.23 19.14 -7.67
C TYR A 408 -11.99 18.04 -8.44
N PHE A 409 -12.46 17.01 -7.74
CA PHE A 409 -13.35 15.98 -8.31
C PHE A 409 -14.58 16.56 -9.03
N GLU A 410 -15.10 17.72 -8.65
CA GLU A 410 -16.23 18.35 -9.35
C GLU A 410 -15.90 18.70 -10.80
N LYS A 411 -14.67 19.18 -11.04
CA LYS A 411 -14.17 19.48 -12.38
C LYS A 411 -13.92 18.22 -13.18
N GLU A 412 -13.42 17.18 -12.52
CA GLU A 412 -13.25 15.86 -13.15
C GLU A 412 -14.60 15.29 -13.59
N LEU A 413 -15.61 15.35 -12.73
CA LEU A 413 -16.98 14.93 -13.07
C LEU A 413 -17.61 15.75 -14.20
N ALA A 414 -17.36 17.07 -14.21
CA ALA A 414 -17.80 17.94 -15.28
C ALA A 414 -17.12 17.59 -16.61
N ALA A 415 -15.81 17.31 -16.60
CA ALA A 415 -15.03 16.95 -17.78
C ALA A 415 -15.51 15.64 -18.43
N ILE A 416 -15.97 14.68 -17.65
CA ILE A 416 -16.55 13.43 -18.16
C ILE A 416 -18.05 13.52 -18.48
N GLY A 417 -18.66 14.70 -18.29
CA GLY A 417 -20.09 14.92 -18.53
C GLY A 417 -21.02 14.19 -17.56
N LYS A 418 -20.55 13.83 -16.35
CA LYS A 418 -21.30 13.07 -15.34
C LYS A 418 -21.31 13.77 -13.97
N PRO A 419 -21.88 14.98 -13.86
CA PRO A 419 -21.83 15.80 -12.64
C PRO A 419 -22.53 15.19 -11.42
N SER A 420 -23.30 14.10 -11.56
CA SER A 420 -23.99 13.41 -10.46
C SER A 420 -23.43 12.03 -10.15
N MET A 421 -22.36 11.60 -10.83
CA MET A 421 -21.70 10.32 -10.57
C MET A 421 -21.12 10.30 -9.16
N LYS A 422 -21.19 9.15 -8.50
CA LYS A 422 -20.61 8.96 -7.17
C LYS A 422 -19.09 8.93 -7.25
N VAL A 423 -18.44 9.51 -6.25
CA VAL A 423 -16.99 9.67 -6.18
C VAL A 423 -16.46 8.97 -4.94
N LEU A 424 -15.43 8.15 -5.11
CA LEU A 424 -14.60 7.64 -4.02
C LEU A 424 -13.28 8.39 -4.07
N ILE A 425 -12.95 9.14 -3.01
CA ILE A 425 -11.64 9.78 -2.92
C ILE A 425 -10.67 8.69 -2.45
N THR A 426 -9.94 8.11 -3.39
CA THR A 426 -9.05 6.95 -3.14
C THR A 426 -7.74 7.35 -2.48
N GLU A 427 -7.40 8.64 -2.53
CA GLU A 427 -6.20 9.20 -1.93
C GLU A 427 -6.36 10.70 -1.66
N THR A 428 -5.95 11.17 -0.49
CA THR A 428 -5.91 12.59 -0.11
C THR A 428 -5.19 12.73 1.24
N GLY A 429 -4.87 13.95 1.65
CA GLY A 429 -4.37 14.23 3.00
C GLY A 429 -3.33 15.34 3.05
N TRP A 430 -2.88 15.64 4.27
CA TRP A 430 -1.79 16.58 4.52
C TRP A 430 -0.57 15.83 5.06
N THR A 431 0.60 16.24 4.59
CA THR A 431 1.88 15.90 5.22
C THR A 431 2.26 16.98 6.24
N ILE A 432 3.00 16.59 7.27
CA ILE A 432 3.60 17.54 8.21
C ILE A 432 4.72 18.39 7.58
N GLN A 433 5.22 18.02 6.40
CA GLN A 433 6.28 18.76 5.72
C GLN A 433 6.23 18.58 4.21
N HIS A 434 6.16 19.70 3.48
CA HIS A 434 6.28 19.75 2.02
C HIS A 434 6.71 21.14 1.56
N GLU A 435 7.78 21.23 0.76
CA GLU A 435 8.34 22.50 0.27
C GLU A 435 8.51 23.54 1.40
N SER A 436 7.77 24.65 1.33
CA SER A 436 7.80 25.73 2.32
C SER A 436 6.84 25.53 3.49
N TYR A 437 6.01 24.48 3.47
CA TYR A 437 5.09 24.17 4.56
C TYR A 437 5.69 23.21 5.56
N SER A 438 5.54 23.57 6.83
CA SER A 438 5.83 22.71 7.99
C SER A 438 4.69 22.84 8.98
N TRP A 439 3.94 21.76 9.15
CA TRP A 439 2.75 21.69 9.98
C TRP A 439 2.99 20.75 11.15
N SER A 440 2.50 21.11 12.32
CA SER A 440 2.40 20.13 13.41
C SER A 440 1.39 19.03 13.06
N ARG A 441 1.55 17.83 13.62
CA ARG A 441 0.55 16.76 13.51
C ARG A 441 -0.85 17.19 13.99
N VAL A 442 -0.92 18.14 14.94
CA VAL A 442 -2.18 18.70 15.43
C VAL A 442 -2.85 19.57 14.37
N GLN A 443 -2.09 20.42 13.67
CA GLN A 443 -2.62 21.22 12.56
C GLN A 443 -3.10 20.34 11.41
N VAL A 444 -2.31 19.32 11.04
CA VAL A 444 -2.73 18.31 10.03
C VAL A 444 -4.05 17.64 10.43
N ALA A 445 -4.19 17.29 11.71
CA ALA A 445 -5.42 16.71 12.24
C ALA A 445 -6.62 17.68 12.14
N ASP A 446 -6.41 18.97 12.46
CA ASP A 446 -7.45 20.00 12.36
C ASP A 446 -7.87 20.22 10.90
N PHE A 447 -6.91 20.38 9.98
CA PHE A 447 -7.19 20.53 8.55
C PHE A 447 -7.98 19.35 7.99
N THR A 448 -7.60 18.13 8.38
CA THR A 448 -8.28 16.91 7.95
C THR A 448 -9.72 16.85 8.46
N VAL A 449 -9.95 17.15 9.74
CA VAL A 449 -11.30 17.18 10.33
C VAL A 449 -12.16 18.26 9.67
N ASP A 450 -11.60 19.45 9.41
CA ASP A 450 -12.32 20.52 8.75
C ASP A 450 -12.71 20.15 7.31
N ALA A 451 -11.81 19.53 6.55
CA ALA A 451 -12.12 19.06 5.20
C ALA A 451 -13.19 17.97 5.18
N LEU A 452 -13.10 16.99 6.09
CA LEU A 452 -14.13 15.95 6.24
C LEU A 452 -15.49 16.58 6.55
N LYS A 453 -15.57 17.43 7.57
CA LYS A 453 -16.85 17.99 8.05
C LYS A 453 -17.47 19.00 7.10
N ASN A 454 -16.65 19.83 6.46
CA ASN A 454 -17.16 21.00 5.73
C ASN A 454 -17.18 20.80 4.22
N VAL A 455 -16.43 19.83 3.69
CA VAL A 455 -16.31 19.59 2.25
C VAL A 455 -16.86 18.21 1.88
N TRP A 456 -16.19 17.13 2.31
CA TRP A 456 -16.44 15.81 1.72
C TRP A 456 -17.70 15.13 2.28
N LEU A 457 -17.93 15.15 3.59
CA LEU A 457 -19.09 14.48 4.19
C LEU A 457 -20.41 15.19 3.87
N THR A 458 -20.36 16.49 3.57
CA THR A 458 -21.52 17.29 3.16
C THR A 458 -21.81 17.20 1.67
N HIS A 459 -20.83 16.80 0.85
CA HIS A 459 -20.99 16.76 -0.60
C HIS A 459 -21.82 15.54 -1.06
N PRO A 460 -22.86 15.72 -1.91
CA PRO A 460 -23.80 14.65 -2.26
C PRO A 460 -23.19 13.54 -3.12
N ASN A 461 -22.12 13.84 -3.87
CA ASN A 461 -21.47 12.87 -4.74
C ASN A 461 -20.48 11.97 -4.00
N ILE A 462 -20.01 12.36 -2.82
CA ILE A 462 -19.00 11.59 -2.11
C ILE A 462 -19.61 10.30 -1.54
N LEU A 463 -19.04 9.19 -1.99
CA LEU A 463 -19.36 7.83 -1.59
C LEU A 463 -18.49 7.38 -0.41
N GLY A 464 -17.20 7.68 -0.46
CA GLY A 464 -16.22 7.37 0.57
C GLY A 464 -14.94 8.19 0.39
N ILE A 465 -14.18 8.34 1.47
CA ILE A 465 -12.88 9.02 1.50
C ILE A 465 -11.86 8.09 2.16
N THR A 466 -10.77 7.76 1.47
CA THR A 466 -9.67 6.93 1.97
C THR A 466 -8.36 7.73 1.94
N PRO A 467 -8.04 8.47 3.01
CA PRO A 467 -6.81 9.26 3.06
C PRO A 467 -5.54 8.41 2.99
N PHE A 468 -4.47 9.02 2.51
CA PHE A 468 -3.11 8.48 2.48
C PHE A 468 -2.36 8.97 3.73
N ILE A 469 -1.92 8.11 4.65
CA ILE A 469 -2.10 6.65 4.77
C ILE A 469 -2.23 6.27 6.25
N LEU A 470 -2.63 5.01 6.52
CA LEU A 470 -2.63 4.49 7.88
C LEU A 470 -1.24 4.54 8.53
N ARG A 471 -0.24 3.89 7.93
CA ARG A 471 1.17 3.83 8.38
C ARG A 471 2.09 3.28 7.30
N ASP A 472 3.29 3.83 7.22
CA ASP A 472 4.44 3.31 6.46
C ASP A 472 5.69 4.12 6.85
N SER A 473 6.87 3.51 6.87
CA SER A 473 8.11 4.20 7.26
C SER A 473 8.56 5.28 6.28
N ALA A 474 8.45 5.02 4.97
CA ALA A 474 8.83 5.98 3.94
C ALA A 474 7.86 7.17 3.90
N TRP A 475 6.63 6.95 4.34
CA TRP A 475 5.54 7.94 4.31
C TRP A 475 5.09 8.39 5.70
N ASP A 476 5.95 8.27 6.73
CA ASP A 476 5.56 8.59 8.11
C ASP A 476 4.98 10.01 8.24
N LYS A 477 5.47 10.97 7.45
CA LYS A 477 5.00 12.35 7.44
C LYS A 477 3.51 12.51 7.08
N PHE A 478 2.93 11.53 6.39
CA PHE A 478 1.51 11.41 6.08
C PHE A 478 0.76 10.45 7.01
N ALA A 479 1.48 9.58 7.72
CA ALA A 479 0.87 8.49 8.48
C ALA A 479 -0.08 8.95 9.60
N TRP A 480 -1.13 8.16 9.80
CA TRP A 480 -2.13 8.37 10.86
C TRP A 480 -1.77 7.63 12.14
N THR A 481 -0.92 6.60 12.04
CA THR A 481 -0.38 5.84 13.16
C THR A 481 1.12 5.59 12.93
N GLN A 482 1.85 5.35 14.01
CA GLN A 482 3.21 4.82 13.95
C GLN A 482 3.18 3.36 13.47
N LEU A 483 4.34 2.82 13.07
CA LEU A 483 4.46 1.41 12.68
C LEU A 483 3.98 0.44 13.77
N ASN A 484 4.16 0.77 15.05
CA ASN A 484 3.66 -0.05 16.18
C ASN A 484 2.14 0.12 16.45
N GLY A 485 1.42 0.90 15.64
CA GLY A 485 0.00 1.17 15.78
C GLY A 485 -0.35 2.30 16.75
N THR A 486 0.64 2.99 17.34
CA THR A 486 0.39 4.15 18.21
C THR A 486 -0.25 5.29 17.40
N PRO A 487 -1.43 5.80 17.79
CA PRO A 487 -2.09 6.86 17.04
C PRO A 487 -1.33 8.19 17.02
N TYR A 488 -1.29 8.83 15.85
CA TYR A 488 -1.03 10.27 15.75
C TYR A 488 -2.32 11.08 16.02
N PRO A 489 -2.21 12.40 16.27
CA PRO A 489 -3.38 13.26 16.51
C PRO A 489 -4.50 13.15 15.48
N VAL A 490 -4.17 12.99 14.19
CA VAL A 490 -5.18 12.88 13.10
C VAL A 490 -6.07 11.65 13.28
N TYR A 491 -5.51 10.48 13.60
CA TYR A 491 -6.28 9.27 13.87
C TYR A 491 -7.24 9.46 15.05
N THR A 492 -6.74 10.04 16.14
CA THR A 492 -7.56 10.22 17.35
C THR A 492 -8.67 11.24 17.13
N LYS A 493 -8.40 12.35 16.44
CA LYS A 493 -9.40 13.40 16.19
C LYS A 493 -10.46 13.00 15.17
N VAL A 494 -10.12 12.20 14.15
CA VAL A 494 -11.10 11.75 13.15
C VAL A 494 -11.98 10.64 13.69
N ARG A 495 -11.47 9.77 14.57
CA ARG A 495 -12.26 8.72 15.22
C ARG A 495 -13.31 9.26 16.20
N ALA A 496 -13.02 10.38 16.86
CA ALA A 496 -13.86 10.99 17.89
C ALA A 496 -15.07 11.71 17.27
#